data_AF-A0A1B1AEC4-F1
#
_entry.id   AF-A0A1B1AEC4-F1
#
_cell.length_a   1.000
_cell.length_b   1.000
_cell.length_c   1.000
_cell.angle_alpha   90.00
_cell.angle_beta   90.00
_cell.angle_gamma   90.00
#
_symmetry.space_group_name_H-M   'P 1'
#
loop_
_entity.id
_entity.type
_entity.pdbx_description
1 polymer ?
#
loop_
_entity_poly.entity_id
_entity_poly.type
_entity_poly.pdbx_seq_one_letter_code
_entity_poly.pdbx_strand_id
1 'polypeptide(L)'
;MKLGAHVIVAAAARFFAPLIALFALALLSGAAAGGGVGFVAGLAFGLMLLLHALTFGAAAARAAYPTPLARLTLALGVVATGASAGLPGFAYASQAMEAGAFAATIGASALVLQVLFGRAPTLRDGEL
;
A
#
# COMPACT_ATOMS: atom_id res chain seq x y z
N MET A 1 -12.51 -11.86 -20.85
CA MET A 1 -11.32 -11.27 -21.53
C MET A 1 -10.68 -12.37 -22.39
N LYS A 2 -10.04 -12.05 -23.53
CA LYS A 2 -9.28 -13.07 -24.29
C LYS A 2 -8.21 -13.68 -23.38
N LEU A 3 -8.20 -15.01 -23.23
CA LEU A 3 -7.31 -15.75 -22.33
C LEU A 3 -5.83 -15.29 -22.41
N GLY A 4 -5.32 -15.01 -23.61
CA GLY A 4 -3.94 -14.53 -23.80
C GLY A 4 -3.65 -13.13 -23.22
N ALA A 5 -4.60 -12.20 -23.24
CA ALA A 5 -4.39 -10.85 -22.70
C ALA A 5 -4.26 -10.87 -21.17
N HIS A 6 -4.98 -11.77 -20.50
CA HIS A 6 -4.92 -11.91 -19.05
C HIS A 6 -3.58 -12.49 -18.56
N VAL A 7 -2.98 -13.39 -19.35
CA VAL A 7 -1.67 -13.99 -19.04
C VAL A 7 -0.55 -12.94 -19.13
N ILE A 8 -0.56 -12.08 -20.15
CA ILE A 8 0.44 -11.02 -20.30
C ILE A 8 0.35 -10.02 -19.14
N VAL A 9 -0.86 -9.61 -18.76
CA VAL A 9 -1.07 -8.68 -17.62
C VAL A 9 -0.62 -9.32 -16.31
N ALA A 10 -0.92 -10.59 -16.07
CA ALA A 10 -0.47 -11.31 -14.89
C ALA A 10 1.06 -11.43 -14.80
N ALA A 11 1.73 -11.71 -15.91
CA ALA A 11 3.19 -11.76 -15.98
C ALA A 11 3.81 -10.38 -15.74
N ALA A 12 3.28 -9.34 -16.38
CA ALA A 12 3.74 -7.96 -16.18
C ALA A 12 3.53 -7.51 -14.73
N ALA A 13 2.38 -7.78 -14.12
CA ALA A 13 2.11 -7.41 -12.73
C ALA A 13 3.07 -8.08 -11.75
N ARG A 14 3.43 -9.35 -11.97
CA ARG A 14 4.45 -10.05 -11.16
C ARG A 14 5.82 -9.40 -11.23
N PHE A 15 6.19 -8.89 -12.41
CA PHE A 15 7.46 -8.20 -12.61
C PHE A 15 7.46 -6.77 -12.04
N PHE A 16 6.38 -6.03 -12.27
CA PHE A 16 6.29 -4.63 -11.82
C PHE A 16 5.98 -4.46 -10.34
N ALA A 17 5.26 -5.39 -9.71
CA ALA A 17 4.95 -5.31 -8.27
C ALA A 17 6.19 -5.08 -7.39
N PRO A 18 7.28 -5.89 -7.48
CA PRO A 18 8.49 -5.65 -6.69
C PRO A 18 9.20 -4.35 -7.08
N LEU A 19 9.18 -3.95 -8.36
CA LEU A 19 9.78 -2.69 -8.81
C LEU A 19 9.05 -1.46 -8.26
N ILE A 20 7.71 -1.48 -8.23
CA ILE A 20 6.91 -0.40 -7.65
C ILE A 20 7.13 -0.34 -6.14
N ALA A 21 7.24 -1.49 -5.46
CA ALA A 21 7.56 -1.53 -4.04
C ALA A 21 8.94 -0.93 -3.75
N LEU A 22 9.96 -1.31 -4.52
CA LEU A 22 11.31 -0.73 -4.40
C LEU A 22 11.31 0.77 -4.72
N PHE A 23 10.57 1.20 -5.73
CA PHE A 23 10.42 2.62 -6.06
C PHE A 23 9.79 3.41 -4.91
N ALA A 24 8.72 2.90 -4.31
CA ALA A 24 8.08 3.54 -3.15
C ALA A 24 9.04 3.64 -1.96
N LEU A 25 9.80 2.58 -1.68
CA LEU A 25 10.81 2.59 -0.61
C LEU A 25 11.96 3.55 -0.92
N ALA A 26 12.42 3.60 -2.18
CA ALA A 26 13.47 4.52 -2.62
C ALA A 26 13.02 5.98 -2.53
N LEU A 27 11.77 6.29 -2.85
CA LEU A 27 11.18 7.62 -2.65
C LEU A 27 11.17 8.00 -1.16
N LEU A 28 10.77 7.07 -0.29
CA LEU A 28 10.72 7.31 1.15
C LEU A 28 12.12 7.54 1.74
N SER A 29 13.12 6.77 1.33
CA SER A 29 14.47 6.83 1.89
C SER A 29 15.37 7.89 1.26
N GLY A 30 15.14 8.23 -0.02
CA GLY A 30 16.02 9.10 -0.79
C GLY A 30 15.71 10.59 -0.67
N ALA A 31 14.52 10.94 -0.17
CA ALA A 31 14.11 12.33 -0.02
C ALA A 31 14.41 12.89 1.37
N ALA A 32 14.59 14.22 1.43
CA ALA A 32 14.75 14.92 2.70
C ALA A 32 13.48 14.78 3.56
N ALA A 33 13.66 14.41 4.82
CA ALA A 33 12.56 14.26 5.76
C ALA A 33 11.86 15.61 6.03
N GLY A 34 10.53 15.60 6.12
CA GLY A 34 9.70 16.80 6.32
C GLY A 34 9.14 17.41 5.03
N GLY A 35 9.40 16.79 3.87
CA GLY A 35 8.88 17.21 2.57
C GLY A 35 7.50 16.65 2.21
N GLY A 36 6.88 15.80 3.03
CA GLY A 36 5.60 15.14 2.76
C GLY A 36 5.69 13.93 1.82
N VAL A 37 6.90 13.42 1.62
CA VAL A 37 7.21 12.32 0.68
C VAL A 37 6.65 10.98 1.13
N GLY A 38 6.46 10.76 2.42
CA GLY A 38 5.92 9.53 2.99
C GLY A 38 4.51 9.23 2.52
N PHE A 39 3.66 10.26 2.40
CA PHE A 39 2.32 10.11 1.84
C PHE A 39 2.38 9.68 0.36
N VAL A 40 3.20 10.34 -0.45
CA VAL A 40 3.33 10.03 -1.89
C VAL A 40 3.92 8.64 -2.10
N ALA A 41 4.97 8.27 -1.35
CA ALA A 41 5.53 6.93 -1.35
C ALA A 41 4.49 5.88 -0.94
N GLY A 42 3.65 6.19 0.06
CA GLY A 42 2.56 5.33 0.51
C GLY A 42 1.50 5.14 -0.57
N LEU A 43 1.14 6.20 -1.30
CA LEU A 43 0.24 6.11 -2.46
C LEU A 43 0.82 5.26 -3.57
N ALA A 44 2.12 5.41 -3.88
CA ALA A 44 2.80 4.58 -4.88
C ALA A 44 2.75 3.09 -4.50
N PHE A 45 2.94 2.77 -3.22
CA PHE A 45 2.76 1.41 -2.72
C PHE A 45 1.29 0.96 -2.77
N GLY A 46 0.35 1.85 -2.46
CA GLY A 46 -1.09 1.60 -2.61
C GLY A 46 -1.49 1.25 -4.05
N LEU A 47 -0.86 1.87 -5.06
CA LEU A 47 -1.05 1.51 -6.47
C LEU A 47 -0.55 0.10 -6.78
N MET A 48 0.53 -0.35 -6.15
CA MET A 48 1.00 -1.74 -6.26
C MET A 48 -0.02 -2.72 -5.67
N LEU A 49 -0.63 -2.41 -4.53
CA LEU A 49 -1.72 -3.20 -3.95
C LEU A 49 -2.94 -3.24 -4.87
N LEU A 50 -3.32 -2.11 -5.46
CA LEU A 50 -4.41 -2.02 -6.43
C LEU A 50 -4.13 -2.86 -7.68
N LEU A 51 -2.91 -2.74 -8.24
CA LEU A 51 -2.49 -3.55 -9.40
C LEU A 51 -2.58 -5.05 -9.08
N HIS A 52 -2.11 -5.45 -7.90
CA HIS A 52 -2.18 -6.84 -7.46
C HIS A 52 -3.65 -7.32 -7.35
N ALA A 53 -4.52 -6.52 -6.73
CA ALA A 53 -5.94 -6.85 -6.59
C ALA A 53 -6.69 -6.91 -7.93
N LEU A 54 -6.40 -5.99 -8.86
CA LEU A 54 -7.00 -5.99 -10.20
C LEU A 54 -6.53 -7.17 -11.06
N THR A 55 -5.31 -7.66 -10.82
CA THR A 55 -4.71 -8.71 -11.64
C THR A 55 -5.01 -10.12 -11.13
N PHE A 56 -5.00 -10.32 -9.80
CA PHE A 56 -5.14 -11.63 -9.16
C PHE A 56 -6.47 -11.80 -8.40
N GLY A 57 -7.27 -10.74 -8.30
CA GLY A 57 -8.57 -10.77 -7.63
C GLY A 57 -8.52 -10.46 -6.14
N ALA A 58 -9.71 -10.34 -5.55
CA ALA A 58 -9.90 -9.89 -4.18
C ALA A 58 -9.42 -10.89 -3.13
N ALA A 59 -9.65 -12.20 -3.32
CA ALA A 59 -9.18 -13.21 -2.36
C ALA A 59 -7.65 -13.29 -2.31
N ALA A 60 -7.00 -13.31 -3.48
CA ALA A 60 -5.54 -13.33 -3.57
C ALA A 60 -4.93 -12.09 -2.89
N ALA A 61 -5.48 -10.90 -3.12
CA ALA A 61 -5.02 -9.68 -2.46
C ALA A 61 -5.20 -9.70 -0.93
N ARG A 62 -6.31 -10.27 -0.43
CA ARG A 62 -6.54 -10.45 1.01
C ARG A 62 -5.61 -11.48 1.64
N ALA A 63 -5.26 -12.53 0.90
CA ALA A 63 -4.27 -13.51 1.35
C ALA A 63 -2.85 -12.88 1.41
N ALA A 64 -2.50 -12.07 0.42
CA ALA A 64 -1.21 -11.37 0.37
C ALA A 64 -1.08 -10.29 1.46
N TYR A 65 -2.16 -9.55 1.73
CA TYR A 65 -2.17 -8.52 2.77
C TYR A 65 -3.46 -8.56 3.60
N PRO A 66 -3.51 -9.40 4.66
CA PRO A 66 -4.71 -9.64 5.44
C PRO A 66 -5.15 -8.44 6.27
N THR A 67 -6.46 -8.33 6.51
CA THR A 67 -7.09 -7.20 7.22
C THR A 67 -6.46 -6.87 8.58
N PRO A 68 -6.06 -7.84 9.44
CA PRO A 68 -5.39 -7.53 10.69
C PRO A 68 -4.05 -6.81 10.49
N LEU A 69 -3.25 -7.22 9.49
CA LEU A 69 -1.99 -6.54 9.18
C LEU A 69 -2.24 -5.12 8.66
N ALA A 70 -3.22 -4.94 7.77
CA ALA A 70 -3.58 -3.61 7.28
C ALA A 70 -4.06 -2.66 8.39
N ARG A 71 -4.77 -3.18 9.39
CA ARG A 71 -5.17 -2.40 10.58
C ARG A 71 -3.98 -2.08 11.48
N LEU A 72 -3.09 -3.03 11.68
CA LEU A 72 -1.88 -2.82 12.48
C LEU A 72 -0.97 -1.78 11.85
N THR A 73 -0.71 -1.86 10.54
CA THR A 73 0.11 -0.86 9.84
C THR A 73 -0.53 0.52 9.84
N LEU A 74 -1.86 0.60 9.66
CA LEU A 74 -2.58 1.87 9.81
C LEU A 74 -2.43 2.44 11.22
N ALA A 75 -2.68 1.64 12.25
CA ALA A 75 -2.61 2.07 13.65
C ALA A 75 -1.18 2.52 14.01
N LEU A 76 -0.17 1.73 13.66
CA LEU A 76 1.23 2.09 13.88
C LEU A 76 1.62 3.35 13.13
N GLY A 77 1.15 3.52 11.88
CA GLY A 77 1.38 4.73 11.11
C GLY A 77 0.79 5.98 11.75
N VAL A 78 -0.45 5.90 12.24
CA VAL A 78 -1.13 7.00 12.95
C VAL A 78 -0.45 7.32 14.28
N VAL A 79 -0.01 6.31 15.02
CA VAL A 79 0.73 6.51 16.28
C VAL A 79 2.08 7.18 15.99
N ALA A 80 2.80 6.75 14.96
CA ALA A 80 4.09 7.33 14.59
C ALA A 80 3.96 8.79 14.16
N THR A 81 2.96 9.13 13.33
CA THR A 81 2.69 10.53 12.95
C THR A 81 2.27 11.38 14.14
N GLY A 82 1.37 10.88 14.99
CA GLY A 82 0.96 11.57 16.21
C GLY A 82 2.11 11.82 17.18
N ALA A 83 2.95 10.81 17.41
CA ALA A 83 4.14 10.92 18.26
C ALA A 83 5.15 11.91 17.68
N SER A 84 5.37 11.91 16.35
CA SER A 84 6.28 12.85 15.70
C SER A 84 5.88 14.32 15.85
N ALA A 85 4.58 14.62 15.87
CA ALA A 85 4.07 15.96 16.05
C ALA A 85 3.94 16.37 17.53
N GLY A 86 3.73 15.41 18.44
CA GLY A 86 3.37 15.66 19.84
C GLY A 86 4.49 15.51 20.88
N LEU A 87 5.60 14.83 20.56
CA LEU A 87 6.67 14.60 21.52
C LEU A 87 7.72 15.73 21.50
N PRO A 88 7.89 16.49 22.61
CA PRO A 88 8.87 17.56 22.66
C PRO A 88 10.30 17.00 22.60
N GLY A 89 11.15 17.60 21.75
CA GLY A 89 12.57 17.23 21.63
C GLY A 89 12.83 15.90 20.92
N PHE A 90 11.86 15.36 20.18
CA PHE A 90 12.06 14.10 19.47
C PHE A 90 13.02 14.27 18.28
N ALA A 91 14.25 13.76 18.42
CA ALA A 91 15.33 13.94 17.45
C ALA A 91 15.03 13.40 16.04
N TYR A 92 14.14 12.41 15.94
CA TYR A 92 13.76 11.77 14.67
C TYR A 92 12.32 12.11 14.25
N ALA A 93 11.77 13.23 14.73
CA ALA A 93 10.37 13.61 14.46
C ALA A 93 10.07 13.62 12.95
N SER A 94 10.87 14.30 12.14
CA SER A 94 10.63 14.39 10.70
C SER A 94 10.67 13.02 10.01
N GLN A 95 11.63 12.15 10.35
CA GLN A 95 11.73 10.81 9.76
C GLN A 95 10.56 9.92 10.20
N ALA A 96 10.21 9.97 11.48
CA ALA A 96 9.09 9.22 12.04
C ALA A 96 7.76 9.68 11.44
N MET A 97 7.62 10.98 11.14
CA MET A 97 6.44 11.52 10.49
C MET A 97 6.27 10.97 9.08
N GLU A 98 7.34 10.96 8.28
CA GLU A 98 7.29 10.43 6.91
C GLU A 98 7.05 8.91 6.90
N ALA A 99 7.76 8.16 7.75
CA ALA A 99 7.56 6.72 7.88
C ALA A 99 6.16 6.37 8.39
N GLY A 100 5.64 7.15 9.33
CA GLY A 100 4.29 7.02 9.84
C GLY A 100 3.24 7.32 8.78
N ALA A 101 3.42 8.39 8.01
CA ALA A 101 2.51 8.76 6.90
C ALA A 101 2.50 7.69 5.81
N PHE A 102 3.67 7.13 5.48
CA PHE A 102 3.80 5.99 4.57
C PHE A 102 3.03 4.76 5.06
N ALA A 103 3.27 4.33 6.30
CA ALA A 103 2.59 3.17 6.87
C ALA A 103 1.07 3.37 6.99
N ALA A 104 0.64 4.56 7.40
CA ALA A 104 -0.78 4.91 7.51
C ALA A 104 -1.46 4.88 6.13
N THR A 105 -0.80 5.41 5.11
CA THR A 105 -1.33 5.43 3.74
C THR A 105 -1.46 4.02 3.17
N ILE A 106 -0.46 3.16 3.36
CA ILE A 106 -0.52 1.75 2.92
C ILE A 106 -1.67 1.01 3.62
N GLY A 107 -1.76 1.11 4.94
CA GLY A 107 -2.81 0.47 5.72
C GLY A 107 -4.20 0.96 5.31
N ALA A 108 -4.37 2.27 5.13
CA ALA A 108 -5.61 2.87 4.68
C ALA A 108 -5.98 2.42 3.26
N SER A 109 -5.05 2.50 2.30
CA SER A 109 -5.26 2.04 0.93
C SER A 109 -5.68 0.58 0.90
N ALA A 110 -4.98 -0.30 1.62
CA ALA A 110 -5.34 -1.71 1.71
C ALA A 110 -6.76 -1.93 2.22
N LEU A 111 -7.16 -1.26 3.30
CA LEU A 111 -8.50 -1.40 3.86
C LEU A 111 -9.58 -0.86 2.91
N VAL A 112 -9.33 0.29 2.28
CA VAL A 112 -10.23 0.86 1.27
C VAL A 112 -10.41 -0.12 0.12
N LEU A 113 -9.33 -0.67 -0.43
CA LEU A 113 -9.39 -1.68 -1.49
C LEU A 113 -10.18 -2.91 -1.03
N GLN A 114 -9.89 -3.46 0.16
CA GLN A 114 -10.61 -4.63 0.66
C GLN A 114 -12.13 -4.42 0.77
N VAL A 115 -12.57 -3.19 1.13
CA VAL A 115 -13.99 -2.81 1.17
C VAL A 115 -14.56 -2.65 -0.24
N LEU A 116 -13.88 -1.93 -1.12
CA LEU A 116 -14.35 -1.68 -2.50
C LEU A 116 -14.49 -2.98 -3.28
N PHE A 117 -13.45 -3.82 -3.28
CA PHE A 117 -13.46 -5.13 -3.93
C PHE A 117 -14.41 -6.11 -3.23
N GLY A 118 -14.59 -5.97 -1.91
CA GLY A 118 -15.59 -6.73 -1.17
C GLY A 118 -17.03 -6.43 -1.57
N ARG A 119 -17.31 -5.23 -2.11
CA ARG A 119 -18.65 -4.82 -2.54
C ARG A 119 -18.91 -5.05 -4.03
N ALA A 120 -17.88 -5.24 -4.85
CA ALA A 120 -18.00 -5.48 -6.28
C ALA A 120 -18.15 -6.99 -6.57
N PRO A 121 -19.35 -7.48 -6.93
CA PRO A 121 -19.58 -8.91 -7.16
C PRO A 121 -18.73 -9.48 -8.31
N THR A 122 -18.46 -8.66 -9.32
CA THR A 122 -17.64 -9.01 -10.49
C THR A 122 -16.15 -9.17 -10.21
N LEU A 123 -15.70 -8.82 -8.99
CA LEU A 123 -14.31 -8.93 -8.55
C LEU A 123 -14.12 -9.91 -7.37
N ARG A 124 -15.22 -10.52 -6.89
CA ARG A 124 -15.22 -11.60 -5.90
C ARG A 124 -14.93 -12.93 -6.61
N ASP A 125 -13.66 -13.12 -6.92
CA ASP A 125 -13.08 -14.35 -7.42
C ASP A 125 -13.60 -14.84 -8.79
N GLY A 126 -12.69 -15.40 -9.57
CA GLY A 126 -12.99 -15.91 -10.89
C GLY A 126 -13.79 -17.20 -10.81
N GLU A 127 -15.09 -17.10 -11.07
CA GLU A 127 -15.76 -18.18 -11.80
C GLU A 127 -15.44 -17.98 -13.30
N LEU A 128 -14.30 -18.55 -13.70
CA LEU A 128 -14.02 -19.01 -15.06
C LEU A 128 -13.76 -20.51 -14.99
#